data_AF-A0A957H2A2-F1
#
_entry.id   AF-A0A957H2A2-F1
#
_cell.length_a   1.000
_cell.length_b   1.000
_cell.length_c   1.000
_cell.angle_alpha   90.00
_cell.angle_beta   90.00
_cell.angle_gamma   90.00
#
_symmetry.space_group_name_H-M   'P 1'
#
loop_
_entity.id
_entity.type
_entity.pdbx_description
1 polymer ?
#
loop_
_entity_poly.entity_id
_entity_poly.type
_entity_poly.pdbx_seq_one_letter_code
_entity_poly.pdbx_strand_id
1 'polypeptide(L)'
;MSDEGSAAPESSVDVSQPIIIDLGKQKKRRIKKLKRGEGKLWDEVIEVIDEVKAQLGEQLEGNTMVPIIMVYEKKAKRSQIPFPFR
;
A
#
# COMPACT_ATOMS: atom_id res chain seq x y z
N MET A 1 26.27 16.48 -47.71
CA MET A 1 26.08 17.27 -46.49
C MET A 1 25.44 16.34 -45.49
N SER A 2 26.04 16.29 -44.31
CA SER A 2 25.82 15.29 -43.27
C SER A 2 24.71 15.72 -42.30
N ASP A 3 24.24 14.73 -41.54
CA ASP A 3 23.67 14.82 -40.19
C ASP A 3 22.36 15.59 -39.97
N GLU A 4 21.26 14.85 -39.88
CA GLU A 4 20.19 15.03 -38.88
C GLU A 4 19.79 13.61 -38.47
N GLY A 5 19.87 13.17 -37.21
CA GLY A 5 19.66 13.89 -35.97
C GLY A 5 18.79 12.97 -35.13
N SER A 6 19.45 12.02 -34.47
CA SER A 6 18.89 11.06 -33.52
C SER A 6 17.94 11.73 -32.52
N ALA A 7 16.64 11.40 -32.57
CA ALA A 7 15.71 11.64 -31.47
C ALA A 7 15.38 10.28 -30.83
N ALA A 8 15.94 10.06 -29.64
CA ALA A 8 15.74 8.87 -28.82
C ALA A 8 14.25 8.70 -28.46
N PRO A 9 13.76 7.47 -28.24
CA PRO A 9 12.43 7.27 -27.71
C PRO A 9 12.36 7.86 -26.31
N GLU A 10 11.53 8.88 -26.14
CA GLU A 10 11.16 9.39 -24.82
C GLU A 10 10.40 8.28 -24.09
N SER A 11 11.11 7.56 -23.22
CA SER A 11 10.50 6.63 -22.29
C SER A 11 9.70 7.47 -21.29
N SER A 12 8.41 7.66 -21.57
CA SER A 12 7.45 8.13 -20.58
C SER A 12 7.54 7.18 -19.39
N VAL A 13 8.12 7.66 -18.29
CA VAL A 13 8.14 6.92 -17.03
C VAL A 13 6.70 6.89 -16.56
N ASP A 14 6.03 5.77 -16.85
CA ASP A 14 4.69 5.52 -16.38
C ASP A 14 4.80 5.19 -14.89
N VAL A 15 4.63 6.22 -14.06
CA VAL A 15 4.74 6.08 -12.60
C VAL A 15 3.50 5.34 -12.13
N SER A 16 3.62 4.02 -11.98
CA SER A 16 2.57 3.19 -11.38
C SER A 16 2.17 3.79 -10.03
N GLN A 17 0.92 4.26 -9.91
CA GLN A 17 0.45 4.85 -8.67
C GLN A 17 0.50 3.80 -7.55
N PRO A 18 1.21 4.05 -6.43
CA PRO A 18 1.27 3.09 -5.34
C PRO A 18 -0.07 3.06 -4.60
N ILE A 19 -0.61 1.85 -4.38
CA ILE A 19 -1.80 1.67 -3.55
C ILE A 19 -1.38 1.62 -2.09
N ILE A 20 -1.86 2.58 -1.30
CA ILE A 20 -1.59 2.64 0.14
C ILE A 20 -2.77 2.03 0.91
N ILE A 21 -2.51 0.94 1.63
CA ILE A 21 -3.50 0.30 2.49
C ILE A 21 -3.14 0.56 3.96
N ASP A 22 -3.98 1.30 4.68
CA ASP A 22 -3.87 1.53 6.13
C ASP A 22 -4.68 0.49 6.90
N LEU A 23 -3.98 -0.38 7.64
CA LEU A 23 -4.59 -1.43 8.46
C LEU A 23 -4.79 -1.01 9.92
N GLY A 24 -4.32 0.18 10.30
CA GLY A 24 -4.34 0.69 11.67
C GLY A 24 -3.67 -0.26 12.69
N LYS A 25 -4.24 -0.33 13.89
CA LYS A 25 -3.71 -1.15 14.99
C LYS A 25 -4.10 -2.62 14.82
N GLN A 26 -3.14 -3.45 14.41
CA GLN A 26 -3.33 -4.89 14.27
C GLN A 26 -2.63 -5.70 15.37
N LYS A 27 -3.21 -6.84 15.75
CA LYS A 27 -2.59 -7.77 16.71
C LYS A 27 -1.29 -8.33 16.11
N LYS A 28 -0.23 -8.46 16.92
CA LYS A 28 1.08 -8.99 16.51
C LYS A 28 1.01 -10.30 15.72
N ARG A 29 0.10 -11.22 16.09
CA ARG A 29 -0.09 -12.49 15.38
C ARG A 29 -0.66 -12.30 13.97
N ARG A 30 -1.61 -11.37 13.77
CA ARG A 30 -2.16 -11.05 12.44
C ARG A 30 -1.08 -10.45 11.54
N ILE A 31 -0.29 -9.51 12.07
CA ILE A 31 0.84 -8.91 11.33
C ILE A 31 1.86 -9.97 10.92
N LYS A 32 2.20 -10.92 11.81
CA LYS A 32 3.11 -12.01 11.47
C LYS A 32 2.58 -12.91 10.34
N LYS A 33 1.27 -13.19 10.33
CA LYS A 33 0.64 -13.97 9.25
C LYS A 33 0.56 -13.18 7.95
N LEU A 34 0.20 -11.90 8.01
CA LEU A 34 0.22 -10.98 6.86
C LEU A 34 1.60 -10.95 6.19
N LYS A 35 2.69 -10.83 6.96
CA LYS A 35 4.07 -10.86 6.44
C LYS A 35 4.46 -12.17 5.75
N ARG A 36 3.70 -13.26 5.96
CA ARG A 36 3.89 -14.57 5.32
C ARG A 36 2.91 -14.80 4.17
N GLY A 37 2.02 -13.84 3.88
CA GLY A 37 0.94 -14.03 2.91
C GLY A 37 -0.16 -14.97 3.38
N GLU A 38 -0.47 -14.99 4.68
CA GLU A 38 -1.44 -15.93 5.26
C GLU A 38 -2.52 -15.25 6.12
N GLY A 39 -3.69 -15.90 6.16
CA GLY A 39 -4.77 -15.68 7.12
C GLY A 39 -5.60 -14.41 6.89
N LYS A 40 -6.68 -14.25 7.66
CA LYS A 40 -7.74 -13.23 7.45
C LYS A 40 -7.30 -11.81 7.07
N LEU A 41 -6.18 -11.31 7.62
CA LEU A 41 -5.72 -9.96 7.29
C LEU A 41 -5.10 -9.88 5.88
N TRP A 42 -4.50 -10.96 5.41
CA TRP A 42 -4.05 -11.11 4.04
C TRP A 42 -5.23 -11.24 3.08
N ASP A 43 -6.25 -12.02 3.46
CA ASP A 43 -7.49 -12.16 2.68
C ASP A 43 -8.16 -10.78 2.47
N GLU A 44 -8.28 -9.98 3.54
CA GLU A 44 -8.77 -8.58 3.47
C GLU A 44 -7.91 -7.70 2.52
N VAL A 45 -6.59 -7.89 2.49
CA VAL A 45 -5.71 -7.14 1.57
C VAL A 45 -5.95 -7.55 0.11
N ILE A 46 -6.15 -8.83 -0.16
CA ILE A 46 -6.46 -9.33 -1.52
C ILE A 46 -7.78 -8.74 -2.00
N GLU A 47 -8.81 -8.75 -1.15
CA GLU A 47 -10.13 -8.19 -1.48
C GLU A 47 -10.02 -6.71 -1.89
N VAL A 48 -9.26 -5.91 -1.13
CA VAL A 48 -9.02 -4.49 -1.46
C VAL A 48 -8.24 -4.34 -2.77
N ILE A 49 -7.23 -5.18 -3.00
CA ILE A 49 -6.48 -5.15 -4.27
C ILE A 49 -7.41 -5.46 -5.44
N ASP A 50 -8.29 -6.45 -5.31
CA ASP A 50 -9.21 -6.83 -6.38
C ASP A 50 -10.28 -5.77 -6.62
N GLU A 51 -10.77 -5.11 -5.57
CA GLU A 51 -11.65 -3.94 -5.70
C GLU A 51 -10.95 -2.80 -6.44
N VAL A 52 -9.70 -2.47 -6.07
CA VAL A 52 -8.94 -1.39 -6.72
C VAL A 52 -8.62 -1.73 -8.17
N LYS A 53 -8.29 -2.99 -8.48
CA LYS A 53 -8.11 -3.44 -9.86
C LYS A 53 -9.40 -3.25 -10.69
N ALA A 54 -10.55 -3.61 -10.12
CA ALA A 54 -11.83 -3.43 -10.78
C ALA A 54 -12.16 -1.95 -11.04
N GLN A 55 -11.74 -1.05 -10.15
CA GLN A 55 -11.92 0.40 -10.32
C GLN A 55 -10.99 1.01 -11.36
N LEU A 56 -9.73 0.56 -11.42
CA LEU A 56 -8.71 1.14 -12.31
C LEU A 56 -8.73 0.56 -13.73
N GLY A 57 -9.18 -0.70 -13.91
CA GLY A 57 -9.46 -1.31 -15.22
C GLY A 57 -8.38 -1.09 -16.28
N GLU A 58 -8.64 -0.16 -17.19
CA GLU A 58 -7.78 0.21 -18.33
C GLU A 58 -6.47 0.92 -17.93
N GLN A 59 -6.45 1.63 -16.78
CA GLN A 59 -5.24 2.33 -16.31
C GLN A 59 -4.11 1.38 -15.85
N LEU A 60 -4.42 0.09 -15.70
CA LEU A 60 -3.47 -0.95 -15.34
C LEU A 60 -2.91 -1.68 -16.57
N GLU A 61 -3.47 -1.47 -17.76
CA GLU A 61 -2.97 -2.11 -18.98
C GLU A 61 -1.55 -1.61 -19.28
N GLY A 62 -0.59 -2.54 -19.27
CA GLY A 62 0.83 -2.24 -19.45
C GLY A 62 1.59 -1.87 -18.17
N ASN A 63 0.90 -1.69 -17.04
CA ASN A 63 1.50 -1.20 -15.79
C ASN A 63 1.53 -2.27 -14.68
N THR A 64 2.66 -2.36 -13.97
CA THR A 64 2.79 -3.26 -12.82
C THR A 64 2.30 -2.55 -11.56
N MET A 65 1.23 -3.07 -10.95
CA MET A 65 0.72 -2.58 -9.67
C MET A 65 1.55 -3.10 -8.50
N VAL A 66 2.05 -2.19 -7.66
CA VAL A 66 2.79 -2.54 -6.43
C VAL A 66 2.03 -2.00 -5.20
N PRO A 67 1.44 -2.87 -4.36
CA PRO A 67 0.77 -2.44 -3.14
C PRO A 67 1.79 -2.07 -2.05
N ILE A 68 1.60 -0.91 -1.42
CA ILE A 68 2.37 -0.45 -0.26
C ILE A 68 1.49 -0.56 0.99
N ILE A 69 1.88 -1.46 1.88
CA ILE A 69 1.13 -1.71 3.12
C ILE A 69 1.84 -1.03 4.29
N MET A 70 1.16 -0.09 4.95
CA MET A 70 1.70 0.61 6.11
C MET A 70 1.05 0.08 7.39
N VAL A 71 1.88 -0.49 8.27
CA VAL A 71 1.43 -0.96 9.59
C VAL A 71 2.14 -0.14 10.66
N TYR A 72 1.38 0.60 11.46
CA TYR A 72 1.91 1.43 12.53
C TYR A 72 1.21 1.17 13.87
N GLU A 73 1.95 1.38 14.96
CA GLU A 73 1.38 1.35 16.29
C GLU A 73 0.92 2.76 16.69
N LYS A 74 -0.36 2.89 17.03
CA LYS A 74 -0.88 4.14 17.61
C LYS A 74 -0.36 4.28 19.04
N LYS A 75 0.49 5.29 19.29
CA LYS A 75 0.96 5.63 20.65
C LYS A 75 -0.24 5.79 21.58
N ALA A 76 -0.19 5.13 22.73
CA ALA A 76 -1.21 5.26 23.75
C ALA A 76 -1.28 6.73 24.21
N LYS A 77 -2.46 7.35 24.14
CA LYS A 77 -2.68 8.63 24.81
C LYS A 77 -2.62 8.34 26.30
N ARG A 78 -1.65 8.94 27.00
CA ARG A 78 -1.48 8.81 28.45
C ARG A 78 -2.78 9.31 29.08
N SER A 79 -3.59 8.41 29.64
CA SER A 79 -4.77 8.84 30.37
C SER A 79 -4.27 9.58 31.60
N GLN A 80 -4.39 10.90 31.61
CA GLN A 80 -4.38 11.67 32.85
C GLN A 80 -5.68 11.32 33.57
N ILE A 81 -5.72 10.14 34.21
CA ILE A 81 -6.70 9.93 35.26
C ILE A 81 -6.17 10.80 36.40
N PRO A 82 -6.85 11.88 36.80
CA PRO A 82 -6.53 12.50 38.07
C PRO A 82 -6.84 11.42 39.11
N PHE A 83 -5.83 10.94 39.82
CA PHE A 83 -6.05 10.10 40.99
C PHE A 83 -6.46 11.00 42.15
N PRO A 84 -7.69 10.91 42.66
CA PRO A 84 -7.95 11.17 44.06
C PRO A 84 -8.10 9.82 44.77
N PHE A 85 -7.36 9.65 45.88
CA PHE A 85 -7.40 8.52 46.83
C PHE A 85 -6.69 7.24 46.31
N ARG A 86 -5.80 6.56 47.04
CA ARG A 86 -5.57 6.37 48.48
C ARG A 86 -4.15 5.84 48.71
#